data_AF-A0A6M7TEK1-F1
#
_entry.id   AF-A0A6M7TEK1-F1
#
_cell.length_a   1.000
_cell.length_b   1.000
_cell.length_c   1.000
_cell.angle_alpha   90.00
_cell.angle_beta   90.00
_cell.angle_gamma   90.00
#
_symmetry.space_group_name_H-M   'P 1'
#
loop_
_entity.id
_entity.type
_entity.pdbx_description
1 polymer ?
#
loop_
_entity_poly.entity_id
_entity_poly.type
_entity_poly.pdbx_seq_one_letter_code
_entity_poly.pdbx_strand_id
1 'polypeptide(L)'
;MAKNTTSESAAEPVPQALIEQILAKARGFRDRDKALLAEQIQLEQAGIRPAEPQSGPDARELAATLLNGHALPKDKLPTPGETLHGIKTERAAIVFALEALESRENQARIMAVAEVMRETEADWLEIVRQRAMALLTLRRVNAEAAGFREKVRRLAKANPNLICDVVSGPLFGPPVVGDHAYVFLQACERAGIITRKEIDDAD
;
A
#
# COMPACT_ATOMS: atom_id res chain seq x y z
N MET A 1 -0.01 -35.80 -39.64
CA MET A 1 0.19 -34.34 -39.47
C MET A 1 -0.73 -33.85 -38.37
N ALA A 2 -0.21 -33.69 -37.15
CA ALA A 2 -0.92 -33.04 -36.06
C ALA A 2 -0.03 -31.90 -35.57
N LYS A 3 -0.52 -30.66 -35.68
CA LYS A 3 0.17 -29.45 -35.22
C LYS A 3 0.09 -29.40 -33.70
N ASN A 4 1.21 -29.63 -33.01
CA ASN A 4 1.37 -29.26 -31.62
C ASN A 4 1.48 -27.73 -31.55
N THR A 5 0.41 -27.07 -31.12
CA THR A 5 0.45 -25.69 -30.66
C THR A 5 1.16 -25.67 -29.31
N THR A 6 2.43 -25.27 -29.33
CA THR A 6 3.15 -24.80 -28.15
C THR A 6 2.41 -23.60 -27.58
N SER A 7 1.73 -23.78 -26.45
CA SER A 7 1.32 -22.66 -25.61
C SER A 7 2.58 -22.04 -25.03
N GLU A 8 3.00 -20.91 -25.57
CA GLU A 8 3.94 -20.00 -24.89
C GLU A 8 3.32 -19.63 -23.53
N SER A 9 3.77 -20.32 -22.49
CA SER A 9 3.56 -19.95 -21.10
C SER A 9 4.25 -18.59 -20.92
N ALA A 10 3.48 -17.50 -21.06
CA ALA A 10 3.93 -16.17 -20.68
C ALA A 10 4.38 -16.25 -19.21
N ALA A 11 5.69 -16.23 -18.99
CA ALA A 11 6.27 -16.20 -17.65
C ALA A 11 5.65 -15.02 -16.91
N GLU A 12 5.03 -15.28 -15.75
CA GLU A 12 4.45 -14.22 -14.94
C GLU A 12 5.56 -13.21 -14.60
N PRO A 13 5.34 -11.91 -14.85
CA PRO A 13 6.35 -10.90 -14.59
C PRO A 13 6.67 -10.86 -13.09
N VAL A 14 7.96 -10.84 -12.76
CA VAL A 14 8.47 -10.65 -11.40
C VAL A 14 7.76 -9.43 -10.77
N PRO A 15 7.29 -9.49 -9.51
CA PRO A 15 6.43 -8.44 -8.92
C PRO A 15 6.98 -7.01 -9.07
N GLN A 16 8.30 -6.85 -9.05
CA GLN A 16 8.96 -5.56 -9.23
C GLN A 16 8.81 -4.99 -10.66
N ALA A 17 8.97 -5.83 -11.69
CA ALA A 17 8.76 -5.43 -13.08
C ALA A 17 7.28 -5.08 -13.34
N LEU A 18 6.35 -5.76 -12.67
CA LEU A 18 4.92 -5.44 -12.73
C LEU A 18 4.61 -4.07 -12.11
N ILE A 19 5.19 -3.76 -10.95
CA ILE A 19 5.05 -2.44 -10.30
C ILE A 19 5.58 -1.33 -11.22
N GLU A 20 6.76 -1.51 -11.81
CA GLU A 20 7.33 -0.52 -12.74
C GLU A 20 6.44 -0.28 -13.96
N GLN A 21 5.86 -1.34 -14.53
CA GLN A 21 4.91 -1.23 -15.65
C GLN A 21 3.64 -0.49 -15.24
N ILE A 22 3.10 -0.75 -14.04
CA ILE A 22 1.93 -0.05 -13.51
C ILE A 22 2.23 1.44 -13.33
N LEU A 23 3.38 1.78 -12.74
CA LEU A 23 3.79 3.17 -12.54
C LEU A 23 4.02 3.91 -13.86
N ALA A 24 4.59 3.24 -14.87
CA ALA A 24 4.76 3.79 -16.21
C ALA A 24 3.41 4.09 -16.89
N LYS A 25 2.45 3.15 -16.79
CA LYS A 25 1.08 3.35 -17.31
C LYS A 25 0.35 4.48 -16.58
N ALA A 26 0.45 4.55 -15.26
CA ALA A 26 -0.15 5.61 -14.46
C ALA A 26 0.42 6.98 -14.83
N ARG A 27 1.72 7.08 -15.12
CA ARG A 27 2.35 8.31 -15.62
C ARG A 27 1.77 8.72 -16.98
N GLY A 28 1.65 7.78 -17.91
CA GLY A 28 1.03 8.03 -19.22
C GLY A 28 -0.40 8.56 -19.12
N PHE A 29 -1.22 7.98 -18.23
CA PHE A 29 -2.58 8.47 -18.00
C PHE A 29 -2.61 9.86 -17.36
N ARG A 30 -1.72 10.17 -16.41
CA ARG A 30 -1.61 11.52 -15.83
C ARG A 30 -1.18 12.57 -16.84
N ASP A 31 -0.25 12.23 -17.73
CA ASP A 31 0.20 13.14 -18.79
C ASP A 31 -0.91 13.38 -19.83
N ARG A 32 -1.68 12.34 -20.15
CA ARG A 32 -2.89 12.47 -21.00
C ARG A 32 -3.96 13.33 -20.33
N ASP A 33 -4.24 13.14 -19.04
CA ASP A 33 -5.22 13.96 -18.31
C ASP A 33 -4.83 15.44 -18.29
N LYS A 34 -3.54 15.75 -18.10
CA LYS A 34 -3.04 17.14 -18.19
C LYS A 34 -3.29 17.76 -19.56
N ALA A 35 -3.02 17.01 -20.65
CA ALA A 35 -3.27 17.48 -22.00
C ALA A 35 -4.76 17.73 -22.25
N LEU A 36 -5.62 16.80 -21.82
CA LEU A 36 -7.08 16.93 -21.91
C LEU A 36 -7.62 18.09 -21.07
N LEU A 37 -7.06 18.33 -19.89
CA LEU A 37 -7.43 19.47 -19.04
C LEU A 37 -7.11 20.79 -19.74
N ALA A 38 -5.94 20.90 -20.39
CA ALA A 38 -5.59 22.10 -21.14
C ALA A 38 -6.56 22.35 -22.30
N GLU A 39 -6.94 21.29 -23.03
CA GLU A 39 -7.93 21.36 -24.12
C GLU A 39 -9.33 21.73 -23.60
N GLN A 40 -9.75 21.15 -22.48
CA GLN A 40 -11.01 21.48 -21.81
C GLN A 40 -11.06 22.97 -21.45
N ILE A 41 -10.00 23.50 -20.83
CA ILE A 41 -9.93 24.91 -20.42
C ILE A 41 -10.07 25.83 -21.63
N GLN A 42 -9.43 25.51 -22.76
CA GLN A 42 -9.54 26.31 -23.99
C GLN A 42 -10.98 26.35 -24.52
N LEU A 43 -11.67 25.19 -24.56
CA LEU A 43 -13.05 25.11 -25.05
C LEU A 43 -14.03 25.81 -24.09
N GLU A 44 -13.83 25.68 -22.78
CA GLU A 44 -14.66 26.35 -21.78
C GLU A 44 -14.46 27.87 -21.79
N GLN A 45 -13.22 28.36 -21.99
CA GLN A 45 -12.93 29.79 -22.17
C GLN A 45 -13.54 30.36 -23.46
N ALA A 46 -13.67 29.55 -24.50
CA ALA A 46 -14.37 29.92 -25.73
C ALA A 46 -15.91 29.94 -25.58
N GLY A 47 -16.44 29.66 -24.38
CA GLY A 47 -17.88 29.67 -24.08
C GLY A 47 -18.64 28.46 -24.62
N ILE A 48 -17.93 27.40 -25.03
CA ILE A 48 -18.52 26.18 -25.56
C ILE A 48 -19.13 25.37 -24.42
N ARG A 49 -20.37 24.90 -24.62
CA ARG A 49 -21.04 24.00 -23.67
C ARG A 49 -20.90 22.54 -24.13
N PRO A 50 -20.73 21.58 -23.20
CA PRO A 50 -20.71 20.17 -23.55
C PRO A 50 -22.04 19.77 -24.19
N ALA A 51 -21.98 19.02 -25.28
CA ALA A 51 -23.12 18.44 -25.96
C ALA A 51 -22.87 16.93 -26.13
N GLU A 52 -23.86 16.11 -25.81
CA GLU A 52 -23.76 14.67 -26.08
C GLU A 52 -23.66 14.43 -27.59
N PRO A 53 -22.89 13.42 -28.04
CA PRO A 53 -22.85 13.05 -29.45
C PRO A 53 -24.25 12.78 -29.96
N GLN A 54 -24.68 13.49 -31.01
CA GLN A 54 -25.96 13.17 -31.63
C GLN A 54 -25.86 11.78 -32.27
N SER A 55 -26.70 10.85 -31.81
CA SER A 55 -26.75 9.48 -32.30
C SER A 55 -27.32 9.42 -33.72
N GLY A 56 -26.45 9.62 -34.72
CA GLY A 56 -26.75 9.42 -36.14
C GLY A 56 -27.86 10.31 -36.72
N PRO A 57 -28.07 10.30 -38.06
CA PRO A 57 -29.18 11.02 -38.66
C PRO A 57 -30.50 10.33 -38.28
N ASP A 58 -31.53 11.12 -37.97
CA ASP A 58 -32.91 10.59 -37.93
C ASP A 58 -33.17 9.91 -39.29
N ALA A 59 -33.75 8.71 -39.28
CA ALA A 59 -34.05 7.97 -40.52
C ALA A 59 -34.85 8.83 -41.52
N ARG A 60 -35.61 9.81 -41.00
CA ARG A 60 -36.31 10.83 -41.80
C ARG A 60 -35.37 11.82 -42.50
N GLU A 61 -34.30 12.29 -41.85
CA GLU A 61 -33.32 13.19 -42.46
C GLU A 61 -32.47 12.48 -43.53
N LEU A 62 -32.11 11.22 -43.28
CA LEU A 62 -31.44 10.34 -44.24
C LEU A 62 -32.33 10.08 -45.47
N ALA A 63 -33.61 9.79 -45.25
CA ALA A 63 -34.57 9.61 -46.34
C ALA A 63 -34.73 10.89 -47.18
N ALA A 64 -34.81 12.06 -46.54
CA ALA A 64 -34.92 13.35 -47.23
C ALA A 64 -33.66 13.70 -48.06
N THR A 65 -32.46 13.38 -47.57
CA THR A 65 -31.21 13.63 -48.32
C THR A 65 -31.04 12.68 -49.49
N LEU A 66 -31.44 11.40 -49.33
CA LEU A 66 -31.45 10.41 -50.42
C LEU A 66 -32.47 10.76 -51.51
N LEU A 67 -33.66 11.23 -51.14
CA LEU A 67 -34.71 11.63 -52.09
C LEU A 67 -34.37 12.90 -52.88
N ASN A 68 -33.59 13.82 -52.31
CA ASN A 68 -33.22 15.09 -52.93
C ASN A 68 -31.89 15.04 -53.73
N GLY A 69 -31.24 13.88 -53.81
CA GLY A 69 -30.03 13.69 -54.63
C GLY A 69 -28.76 14.40 -54.12
N HIS A 70 -28.75 14.86 -52.87
CA HIS A 70 -27.56 15.48 -52.27
C HIS A 70 -26.64 14.43 -51.66
N ALA A 71 -25.32 14.61 -51.81
CA ALA A 71 -24.34 13.76 -51.17
C ALA A 71 -24.49 13.80 -49.64
N LEU A 72 -24.43 12.62 -49.00
CA LEU A 72 -24.36 12.49 -47.56
C LEU A 72 -23.23 13.39 -47.02
N PRO A 73 -23.40 14.08 -45.88
CA PRO A 73 -22.32 14.87 -45.31
C PRO A 73 -21.15 13.94 -45.00
N LYS A 74 -20.03 14.12 -45.72
CA LYS A 74 -18.74 13.48 -45.44
C LYS A 74 -18.38 13.77 -43.99
N ASP A 75 -18.06 12.71 -43.24
CA ASP A 75 -17.40 12.70 -41.93
C ASP A 75 -17.67 13.97 -41.12
N LYS A 76 -18.82 14.01 -40.44
CA LYS A 76 -19.10 15.08 -39.47
C LYS A 76 -18.00 15.03 -38.41
N LEU A 77 -17.00 15.90 -38.57
CA LEU A 77 -16.06 16.22 -37.50
C LEU A 77 -16.89 16.59 -36.27
N PRO A 78 -16.53 16.08 -35.08
CA PRO A 78 -17.29 16.34 -33.88
C PRO A 78 -17.41 17.85 -33.68
N THR A 79 -18.62 18.30 -33.33
CA THR A 79 -18.82 19.68 -32.96
C THR A 79 -17.97 20.02 -31.72
N PRO A 80 -17.58 21.28 -31.51
CA PRO A 80 -16.78 21.64 -30.34
C PRO A 80 -17.41 21.25 -29.00
N GLY A 81 -18.75 21.19 -28.92
CA GLY A 81 -19.48 20.70 -27.76
C GLY A 81 -19.39 19.18 -27.56
N GLU A 82 -19.42 18.40 -28.65
CA GLU A 82 -19.20 16.94 -28.63
C GLU A 82 -17.75 16.60 -28.29
N THR A 83 -16.79 17.39 -28.78
CA THR A 83 -15.38 17.29 -28.37
C THR A 83 -15.23 17.55 -26.87
N LEU A 84 -15.84 18.61 -26.33
CA LEU A 84 -15.79 18.90 -24.90
C LEU A 84 -16.45 17.80 -24.05
N HIS A 85 -17.55 17.21 -24.52
CA HIS A 85 -18.16 16.05 -23.87
C HIS A 85 -17.22 14.83 -23.89
N GLY A 86 -16.63 14.53 -25.05
CA GLY A 86 -15.64 13.45 -25.21
C GLY A 86 -14.44 13.60 -24.27
N ILE A 87 -13.89 14.81 -24.16
CA ILE A 87 -12.81 15.14 -23.22
C ILE A 87 -13.23 14.85 -21.78
N LYS A 88 -14.42 15.32 -21.34
CA LYS A 88 -14.90 15.09 -19.97
C LYS A 88 -15.09 13.59 -19.68
N THR A 89 -15.62 12.85 -20.63
CA THR A 89 -15.80 11.39 -20.53
C THR A 89 -14.46 10.66 -20.48
N GLU A 90 -13.49 11.04 -21.32
CA GLU A 90 -12.14 10.45 -21.30
C GLU A 90 -11.42 10.73 -19.98
N ARG A 91 -11.51 11.95 -19.45
CA ARG A 91 -10.92 12.30 -18.15
C ARG A 91 -11.55 11.51 -17.00
N ALA A 92 -12.87 11.30 -17.01
CA ALA A 92 -13.54 10.42 -16.04
C ALA A 92 -13.06 8.97 -16.16
N ALA A 93 -12.90 8.45 -17.38
CA ALA A 93 -12.35 7.11 -17.62
C ALA A 93 -10.90 6.98 -17.12
N ILE A 94 -10.08 8.02 -17.28
CA ILE A 94 -8.71 8.07 -16.74
C ILE A 94 -8.71 7.96 -15.20
N VAL A 95 -9.63 8.63 -14.50
CA VAL A 95 -9.74 8.50 -13.04
C VAL A 95 -10.01 7.05 -12.64
N PHE A 96 -11.00 6.39 -13.25
CA PHE A 96 -11.27 4.97 -12.97
C PHE A 96 -10.08 4.06 -13.32
N ALA A 97 -9.37 4.34 -14.41
CA ALA A 97 -8.19 3.58 -14.79
C ALA A 97 -7.04 3.74 -13.76
N LEU A 98 -6.85 4.95 -13.21
CA LEU A 98 -5.86 5.20 -12.17
C LEU A 98 -6.20 4.49 -10.86
N GLU A 99 -7.46 4.51 -10.43
CA GLU A 99 -7.91 3.76 -9.24
C GLU A 99 -7.70 2.25 -9.41
N ALA A 100 -8.01 1.70 -10.59
CA ALA A 100 -7.77 0.30 -10.90
C ALA A 100 -6.28 -0.06 -10.90
N LEU A 101 -5.42 0.84 -11.40
CA LEU A 101 -3.96 0.65 -11.36
C LEU A 101 -3.42 0.71 -9.94
N GLU A 102 -3.92 1.60 -9.08
CA GLU A 102 -3.53 1.69 -7.67
C GLU A 102 -3.88 0.40 -6.91
N SER A 103 -5.09 -0.14 -7.12
CA SER A 103 -5.49 -1.42 -6.53
C SER A 103 -4.56 -2.56 -6.94
N ARG A 104 -4.20 -2.63 -8.24
CA ARG A 104 -3.25 -3.62 -8.77
C ARG A 104 -1.83 -3.44 -8.24
N GLU A 105 -1.38 -2.20 -8.08
CA GLU A 105 -0.07 -1.89 -7.49
C GLU A 105 -0.01 -2.40 -6.06
N ASN A 106 -1.05 -2.13 -5.26
CA ASN A 106 -1.10 -2.58 -3.87
C ASN A 106 -1.08 -4.12 -3.78
N GLN A 107 -1.82 -4.82 -4.63
CA GLN A 107 -1.76 -6.29 -4.71
C GLN A 107 -0.36 -6.78 -5.07
N ALA A 108 0.28 -6.18 -6.08
CA ALA A 108 1.64 -6.54 -6.49
C ALA A 108 2.66 -6.29 -5.35
N ARG A 109 2.52 -5.20 -4.60
CA ARG A 109 3.34 -4.91 -3.41
C ARG A 109 3.15 -5.94 -2.31
N ILE A 110 1.91 -6.32 -2.02
CA ILE A 110 1.61 -7.37 -1.03
C ILE A 110 2.28 -8.69 -1.42
N MET A 111 2.18 -9.08 -2.69
CA MET A 111 2.83 -10.29 -3.21
C MET A 111 4.36 -10.22 -3.10
N ALA A 112 4.96 -9.09 -3.48
CA ALA A 112 6.40 -8.87 -3.37
C ALA A 112 6.88 -8.97 -1.92
N VAL A 113 6.18 -8.35 -0.98
CA VAL A 113 6.52 -8.44 0.46
C VAL A 113 6.36 -9.87 0.95
N ALA A 114 5.30 -10.58 0.54
CA ALA A 114 5.09 -11.97 0.93
C ALA A 114 6.17 -12.92 0.37
N GLU A 115 6.74 -12.62 -0.79
CA GLU A 115 7.87 -13.37 -1.35
C GLU A 115 9.16 -13.11 -0.56
N VAL A 116 9.51 -11.84 -0.36
CA VAL A 116 10.69 -11.46 0.44
C VAL A 116 10.60 -12.00 1.87
N MET A 117 9.42 -11.92 2.50
CA MET A 117 9.21 -12.45 3.83
C MET A 117 9.35 -13.97 3.88
N ARG A 118 8.92 -14.72 2.85
CA ARG A 118 9.16 -16.17 2.79
C ARG A 118 10.64 -16.52 2.71
N GLU A 119 11.43 -15.72 1.98
CA GLU A 119 12.88 -15.95 1.87
C GLU A 119 13.65 -15.55 3.14
N THR A 120 13.17 -14.52 3.84
CA THR A 120 13.84 -13.91 5.01
C THR A 120 13.19 -14.25 6.35
N GLU A 121 12.21 -15.15 6.36
CA GLU A 121 11.40 -15.47 7.54
C GLU A 121 12.28 -15.95 8.70
N ALA A 122 13.18 -16.89 8.41
CA ALA A 122 14.06 -17.48 9.41
C ALA A 122 14.99 -16.41 10.05
N ASP A 123 15.56 -15.52 9.23
CA ASP A 123 16.42 -14.44 9.70
C ASP A 123 15.65 -13.48 10.61
N TRP A 124 14.43 -13.13 10.22
CA TRP A 124 13.57 -12.27 11.05
C TRP A 124 13.20 -12.92 12.37
N LEU A 125 12.80 -14.20 12.36
CA LEU A 125 12.47 -14.95 13.57
C LEU A 125 13.66 -15.03 14.52
N GLU A 126 14.87 -15.24 14.00
CA GLU A 126 16.09 -15.25 14.81
C GLU A 126 16.37 -13.87 15.43
N ILE A 127 16.25 -12.79 14.67
CA ILE A 127 16.38 -11.42 15.22
C ILE A 127 15.36 -11.17 16.34
N VAL A 128 14.11 -11.58 16.15
CA VAL A 128 13.06 -11.41 17.17
C VAL A 128 13.37 -12.26 18.40
N ARG A 129 13.85 -13.48 18.24
CA ARG A 129 14.30 -14.34 19.36
C ARG A 129 15.42 -13.69 20.15
N GLN A 130 16.45 -13.16 19.48
CA GLN A 130 17.56 -12.46 20.13
C GLN A 130 17.08 -11.25 20.94
N ARG A 131 16.17 -10.45 20.37
CA ARG A 131 15.55 -9.32 21.07
C ARG A 131 14.76 -9.75 22.31
N ALA A 132 14.01 -10.84 22.21
CA ALA A 132 13.27 -11.41 23.34
C ALA A 132 14.22 -11.87 24.45
N MET A 133 15.29 -12.60 24.11
CA MET A 133 16.28 -13.07 25.08
C MET A 133 17.02 -11.90 25.77
N ALA A 134 17.32 -10.83 25.03
CA ALA A 134 17.92 -9.63 25.60
C ALA A 134 17.01 -8.96 26.63
N LEU A 135 15.71 -8.88 26.34
CA LEU A 135 14.72 -8.33 27.28
C LEU A 135 14.55 -9.20 28.53
N LEU A 136 14.51 -10.52 28.39
CA LEU A 136 14.47 -11.44 29.53
C LEU A 136 15.73 -11.31 30.40
N THR A 137 16.89 -11.17 29.78
CA THR A 137 18.15 -10.93 30.49
C THR A 137 18.11 -9.61 31.26
N LEU A 138 17.58 -8.54 30.64
CA LEU A 138 17.41 -7.24 31.30
C LEU A 138 16.49 -7.35 32.52
N ARG A 139 15.39 -8.11 32.43
CA ARG A 139 14.48 -8.34 33.57
C ARG A 139 15.17 -9.03 34.74
N ARG A 140 15.94 -10.08 34.48
CA ARG A 140 16.74 -10.76 35.52
C ARG A 140 17.69 -9.81 36.23
N VAL A 141 18.42 -9.00 35.46
CA VAL A 141 19.35 -8.00 36.02
C VAL A 141 18.61 -6.93 36.83
N ASN A 142 17.43 -6.49 36.38
CA ASN A 142 16.60 -5.55 37.14
C ASN A 142 16.10 -6.15 38.45
N ALA A 143 15.73 -7.44 38.47
CA ALA A 143 15.33 -8.16 39.68
C ALA A 143 16.51 -8.28 40.67
N GLU A 144 17.70 -8.60 40.19
CA GLU A 144 18.93 -8.61 41.00
C GLU A 144 19.25 -7.22 41.58
N ALA A 145 19.14 -6.16 40.77
CA ALA A 145 19.34 -4.78 41.22
C ALA A 145 18.31 -4.39 42.29
N ALA A 146 17.04 -4.76 42.12
CA ALA A 146 16.01 -4.55 43.12
C ALA A 146 16.30 -5.30 44.44
N GLY A 147 16.76 -6.55 44.37
CA GLY A 147 17.20 -7.33 45.52
C GLY A 147 18.40 -6.69 46.24
N PHE A 148 19.37 -6.17 45.49
CA PHE A 148 20.51 -5.44 46.05
C PHE A 148 20.07 -4.17 46.78
N ARG A 149 19.17 -3.37 46.18
CA ARG A 149 18.61 -2.17 46.84
C ARG A 149 17.94 -2.51 48.15
N GLU A 150 17.14 -3.58 48.18
CA GLU A 150 16.47 -4.03 49.39
C GLU A 150 17.46 -4.48 50.47
N LYS A 151 18.53 -5.19 50.09
CA LYS A 151 19.62 -5.54 51.01
C LYS A 151 20.29 -4.30 51.61
N VAL A 152 20.63 -3.31 50.78
CA VAL A 152 21.25 -2.05 51.25
C VAL A 152 20.29 -1.30 52.16
N ARG A 153 19.00 -1.20 51.80
CA ARG A 153 17.96 -0.55 52.61
C ARG A 153 17.86 -1.17 54.01
N ARG A 154 17.88 -2.51 54.11
CA ARG A 154 17.85 -3.21 55.40
C ARG A 154 19.07 -2.91 56.26
N LEU A 155 20.26 -2.83 55.66
CA LEU A 155 21.51 -2.56 56.37
C LEU A 155 21.63 -1.09 56.80
N ALA A 156 21.28 -0.16 55.91
CA ALA A 156 21.40 1.27 56.13
C ALA A 156 20.22 1.89 56.89
N LYS A 157 19.09 1.17 57.02
CA LYS A 157 17.80 1.65 57.56
C LYS A 157 17.28 2.92 56.87
N ALA A 158 17.70 3.15 55.63
CA ALA A 158 17.33 4.30 54.81
C ALA A 158 17.29 3.88 53.33
N ASN A 159 16.61 4.66 52.49
CA ASN A 159 16.60 4.39 51.05
C ASN A 159 17.93 4.87 50.43
N PRO A 160 18.74 3.98 49.83
CA PRO A 160 20.03 4.37 49.29
C PRO A 160 19.90 5.12 47.97
N ASN A 161 20.63 6.22 47.80
CA ASN A 161 20.86 6.83 46.50
C ASN A 161 22.11 6.20 45.87
N LEU A 162 21.92 5.09 45.16
CA LEU A 162 23.02 4.38 44.50
C LEU A 162 23.43 5.08 43.20
N ILE A 163 24.72 5.01 42.87
CA ILE A 163 25.27 5.60 41.64
C ILE A 163 24.69 4.84 40.43
N CYS A 164 24.20 5.58 39.44
CA CYS A 164 23.60 5.04 38.20
C CYS A 164 22.35 4.15 38.40
N ASP A 165 21.61 4.33 39.50
CA ASP A 165 20.42 3.55 39.81
C ASP A 165 19.14 4.20 39.27
N VAL A 166 18.82 3.90 38.00
CA VAL A 166 17.56 4.29 37.37
C VAL A 166 16.50 3.23 37.66
N VAL A 167 15.38 3.64 38.24
CA VAL A 167 14.35 2.71 38.77
C VAL A 167 12.99 2.83 38.08
N SER A 168 12.91 3.67 37.06
CA SER A 168 11.67 4.08 36.42
C SER A 168 11.66 3.78 34.93
N GLY A 169 10.46 3.58 34.39
CA GLY A 169 10.22 3.42 32.97
C GLY A 169 10.21 1.95 32.52
N PRO A 170 9.94 1.72 31.22
CA PRO A 170 9.64 0.39 30.69
C PRO A 170 10.87 -0.55 30.59
N LEU A 171 12.09 -0.02 30.77
CA LEU A 171 13.33 -0.81 30.64
C LEU A 171 13.96 -1.18 31.98
N PHE A 172 13.99 -0.26 32.95
CA PHE A 172 14.68 -0.45 34.24
C PHE A 172 13.71 -0.52 35.42
N GLY A 173 12.43 -0.23 35.19
CA GLY A 173 11.37 -0.38 36.18
C GLY A 173 10.86 -1.82 36.27
N PRO A 174 9.99 -2.10 37.25
CA PRO A 174 9.30 -3.38 37.34
C PRO A 174 8.42 -3.61 36.10
N PRO A 175 8.19 -4.87 35.70
CA PRO A 175 7.33 -5.18 34.56
C PRO A 175 5.90 -4.69 34.84
N VAL A 176 5.33 -3.91 33.91
CA VAL A 176 3.96 -3.42 34.01
C VAL A 176 3.11 -4.14 32.97
N VAL A 177 2.04 -4.81 33.41
CA VAL A 177 1.10 -5.45 32.51
C VAL A 177 0.53 -4.41 31.55
N GLY A 178 0.67 -4.67 30.24
CA GLY A 178 0.23 -3.76 29.18
C GLY A 178 1.29 -2.76 28.70
N ASP A 179 2.49 -2.74 29.30
CA ASP A 179 3.61 -1.99 28.73
C ASP A 179 4.14 -2.65 27.44
N HIS A 180 4.91 -1.89 26.65
CA HIS A 180 5.42 -2.37 25.36
C HIS A 180 6.33 -3.59 25.50
N ALA A 181 7.10 -3.71 26.58
CA ALA A 181 8.01 -4.82 26.82
C ALA A 181 7.24 -6.11 27.13
N TYR A 182 6.18 -6.00 27.94
CA TYR A 182 5.27 -7.05 28.30
C TYR A 182 4.45 -7.54 27.09
N VAL A 183 3.86 -6.61 26.35
CA VAL A 183 3.09 -6.94 25.13
C VAL A 183 3.99 -7.60 24.08
N PHE A 184 5.25 -7.15 23.95
CA PHE A 184 6.22 -7.78 23.06
C PHE A 184 6.50 -9.24 23.45
N LEU A 185 6.79 -9.54 24.71
CA LEU A 185 7.02 -10.93 25.14
C LEU A 185 5.78 -11.81 24.96
N GLN A 186 4.58 -11.29 25.23
CA GLN A 186 3.33 -12.03 24.94
C GLN A 186 3.16 -12.32 23.45
N ALA A 187 3.52 -11.38 22.57
CA ALA A 187 3.46 -11.59 21.13
C ALA A 187 4.47 -12.66 20.69
N CYS A 188 5.70 -12.63 21.22
CA CYS A 188 6.72 -13.64 20.97
C CYS A 188 6.30 -15.04 21.47
N GLU A 189 5.66 -15.12 22.64
CA GLU A 189 5.10 -16.37 23.18
C GLU A 189 4.01 -16.94 22.26
N ARG A 190 3.03 -16.11 21.86
CA ARG A 190 1.94 -16.53 20.98
C ARG A 190 2.43 -16.96 19.59
N ALA A 191 3.51 -16.33 19.11
CA ALA A 191 4.16 -16.68 17.85
C ALA A 191 5.06 -17.93 17.97
N GLY A 192 5.22 -18.52 19.16
CA GLY A 192 6.07 -19.69 19.38
C GLY A 192 7.58 -19.39 19.33
N ILE A 193 7.98 -18.13 19.38
CA ILE A 193 9.38 -17.69 19.29
C ILE A 193 10.12 -17.97 20.60
N ILE A 194 9.43 -17.82 21.73
CA ILE A 194 9.89 -18.15 23.08
C ILE A 194 8.78 -18.89 23.83
N THR A 195 9.15 -19.59 24.89
CA THR A 195 8.23 -20.34 25.75
C THR A 195 7.77 -19.52 26.95
N ARG A 196 6.62 -19.90 27.49
CA ARG A 196 6.12 -19.33 28.76
C ARG A 196 7.13 -19.49 29.89
N LYS A 197 7.80 -20.65 29.95
CA LYS A 197 8.83 -20.95 30.94
C LYS A 197 10.00 -19.97 30.86
N GLU A 198 10.48 -19.63 29.66
CA GLU A 198 11.56 -18.64 29.48
C GLU A 198 11.17 -17.26 30.04
N ILE A 199 9.88 -16.90 29.98
CA ILE A 199 9.35 -15.65 30.55
C ILE A 199 9.30 -15.74 32.08
N ASP A 200 8.71 -16.82 32.61
CA ASP A 200 8.53 -16.98 34.05
C ASP A 200 9.89 -17.15 34.78
N ASP A 201 10.91 -17.72 34.13
CA ASP A 201 12.30 -17.81 34.64
C ASP A 201 13.04 -16.45 34.66
N ALA A 202 12.43 -15.36 34.19
CA ALA A 202 13.04 -14.04 34.11
C ALA A 202 12.41 -12.99 35.04
N ASP A 203 11.25 -13.29 35.62
CA ASP A 203 10.54 -12.46 36.59
C ASP A 203 10.95 -12.80 38.04
#